data_AF-A0A0J8RIX9-F1
#
_entry.id   AF-A0A0J8RIX9-F1
#
_cell.length_a   1.000
_cell.length_b   1.000
_cell.length_c   1.000
_cell.angle_alpha   90.00
_cell.angle_beta   90.00
_cell.angle_gamma   90.00
#
_symmetry.space_group_name_H-M   'P 1'
#
loop_
_entity.id
_entity.type
_entity.pdbx_description
1 polymer ?
#
loop_
_entity_poly.entity_id
_entity_poly.type
_entity_poly.pdbx_seq_one_letter_code
_entity_poly.pdbx_strand_id
1 'polypeptide(L)'
;MPTDSSLYGIRRPKAEASKKDVTSPGTLAFATHLSSLIAKESANASSQSRRGRARPSRKKDDIFSVHNKGALKRAAADISLDNPNSGDIGFVDEATLHRSKRRMAEKAKLYAELKKGEYLAASSDEEDDDSLGGPLSAVRRAEKNSLVDFDRKWAEEEVRKSRYDSGESDHESEKEPLVEYEDEFGRTRQGTRAEAAEAERLRRSRAAERSEQESITSSRNPNLPMGSRPSRPANLIHGSIIQSAAFDPDANVAAQMSRLAERRDRTPTPPPETHYDAEGEVRNRGTGFYAFSKDEEARKQEMEELMQARDDTVKGRSQAATRKEARQKAKADRLKKIEELRGKRRAEEFMKGLGSLEGLGSPSALESKAEER
;
A
#
# COMPACT_ATOMS: atom_id res chain seq x y z
N MET A 1 61.43 -8.86 55.79
CA MET A 1 60.57 -10.01 55.46
C MET A 1 59.84 -9.70 54.16
N PRO A 2 59.96 -10.54 53.11
CA PRO A 2 59.56 -10.22 51.75
C PRO A 2 58.16 -10.76 51.42
N THR A 3 57.40 -10.06 50.57
CA THR A 3 56.23 -10.64 49.89
C THR A 3 56.14 -10.11 48.45
N ASP A 4 56.49 -11.01 47.53
CA ASP A 4 56.03 -11.19 46.16
C ASP A 4 56.00 -10.00 45.20
N SER A 5 57.14 -9.76 44.58
CA SER A 5 57.23 -9.16 43.25
C SER A 5 56.65 -10.12 42.21
N SER A 6 55.39 -9.91 41.82
CA SER A 6 54.74 -10.66 40.74
C SER A 6 55.52 -10.54 39.42
N LEU A 7 56.04 -11.66 38.92
CA LEU A 7 56.88 -11.77 37.71
C LEU A 7 56.14 -11.52 36.37
N TYR A 8 54.84 -11.21 36.41
CA TYR A 8 54.06 -10.88 35.23
C TYR A 8 53.40 -9.51 35.48
N GLY A 9 53.76 -8.54 34.64
CA GLY A 9 53.55 -7.10 34.78
C GLY A 9 52.26 -6.62 35.46
N ILE A 10 52.37 -5.44 36.09
CA ILE A 10 51.31 -4.65 36.71
C ILE A 10 50.01 -4.76 35.88
N ARG A 11 49.00 -5.41 36.44
CA ARG A 11 47.67 -5.47 35.81
C ARG A 11 47.13 -4.05 35.67
N ARG A 12 46.94 -3.59 34.43
CA ARG A 12 46.23 -2.33 34.16
C ARG A 12 44.81 -2.41 34.75
N PRO A 13 44.30 -1.35 35.39
CA PRO A 13 42.93 -1.33 35.87
C PRO A 13 41.98 -1.46 34.67
N LYS A 14 40.93 -2.28 34.82
CA LYS A 14 39.87 -2.42 33.81
C LYS A 14 39.24 -1.05 33.57
N ALA A 15 39.34 -0.53 32.35
CA ALA A 15 38.61 0.65 31.94
C ALA A 15 37.12 0.32 31.89
N GLU A 16 36.34 0.83 32.85
CA GLU A 16 34.89 0.86 32.77
C GLU A 16 34.50 1.72 31.56
N ALA A 17 33.81 1.13 30.58
CA ALA A 17 33.36 1.80 29.38
C ALA A 17 32.51 3.02 29.76
N SER A 18 33.00 4.22 29.44
CA SER A 18 32.26 5.43 29.70
C SER A 18 31.10 5.52 28.69
N LYS A 19 29.95 6.05 29.12
CA LYS A 19 28.75 6.19 28.25
C LYS A 19 28.96 7.07 27.00
N LYS A 20 30.15 7.67 26.85
CA LYS A 20 30.51 8.55 25.72
C LYS A 20 30.99 7.79 24.49
N ASP A 21 31.33 6.51 24.61
CA ASP A 21 31.93 5.74 23.51
C ASP A 21 30.91 5.10 22.54
N VAL A 22 29.60 5.27 22.81
CA VAL A 22 28.48 4.73 22.02
C VAL A 22 28.34 5.37 20.62
N THR A 23 29.07 6.46 20.35
CA THR A 23 28.95 7.23 19.09
C THR A 23 30.20 7.19 18.20
N SER A 24 31.13 6.25 18.43
CA SER A 24 32.29 6.08 17.54
C SER A 24 31.97 5.18 16.33
N PRO A 25 32.31 5.59 15.08
CA PRO A 25 31.94 4.87 13.86
C PRO A 25 32.83 3.64 13.54
N GLY A 26 33.48 3.04 14.54
CA GLY A 26 34.44 1.95 14.35
C GLY A 26 33.88 0.56 14.70
N THR A 27 33.97 -0.38 13.77
CA THR A 27 33.50 -1.78 13.91
C THR A 27 34.09 -2.50 15.14
N LEU A 28 35.35 -2.19 15.50
CA LEU A 28 36.02 -2.77 16.67
C LEU A 28 35.45 -2.25 18.00
N ALA A 29 35.05 -0.98 18.07
CA ALA A 29 34.43 -0.41 19.27
C ALA A 29 33.04 -1.03 19.52
N PHE A 30 32.28 -1.29 18.46
CA PHE A 30 30.99 -1.96 18.54
C PHE A 30 31.11 -3.42 19.02
N ALA A 31 32.06 -4.18 18.46
CA ALA A 31 32.27 -5.58 18.83
C ALA A 31 32.68 -5.74 20.31
N THR A 32 33.58 -4.89 20.80
CA THR A 32 33.99 -4.92 22.22
C THR A 32 32.85 -4.56 23.17
N HIS A 33 31.95 -3.67 22.74
CA HIS A 33 30.79 -3.29 23.52
C HIS A 33 29.73 -4.41 23.56
N LEU A 34 29.51 -5.12 22.45
CA LEU A 34 28.66 -6.31 22.42
C LEU A 34 29.23 -7.44 23.27
N SER A 35 30.53 -7.73 23.18
CA SER A 35 31.14 -8.78 24.01
C SER A 35 31.04 -8.45 25.51
N SER A 36 31.16 -7.17 25.87
CA SER A 36 30.97 -6.71 27.25
C SER A 36 29.52 -6.85 27.71
N LEU A 37 28.54 -6.49 26.86
CA LEU A 37 27.12 -6.67 27.18
C LEU A 37 26.74 -8.14 27.34
N ILE A 38 27.22 -9.01 26.46
CA ILE A 38 27.01 -10.45 26.54
C ILE A 38 27.65 -11.03 27.80
N ALA A 39 28.87 -10.61 28.13
CA ALA A 39 29.54 -11.03 29.37
C ALA A 39 28.78 -10.57 30.62
N LYS A 40 28.23 -9.35 30.63
CA LYS A 40 27.42 -8.80 31.73
C LYS A 40 26.09 -9.54 31.91
N GLU A 41 25.44 -9.92 30.81
CA GLU A 41 24.22 -10.75 30.86
C GLU A 41 24.53 -12.17 31.35
N SER A 42 25.65 -12.76 30.90
CA SER A 42 26.08 -14.09 31.33
C SER A 42 26.48 -14.15 32.81
N ALA A 43 27.11 -13.10 33.35
CA ALA A 43 27.47 -13.01 34.76
C ALA A 43 26.25 -12.80 35.67
N ASN A 44 25.18 -12.17 35.16
CA ASN A 44 23.89 -12.07 35.86
C ASN A 44 23.06 -13.37 35.79
N ALA A 45 23.33 -14.25 34.83
CA ALA A 45 22.65 -15.54 34.69
C ALA A 45 23.13 -16.59 35.71
N SER A 46 24.34 -16.47 36.27
CA SER A 46 24.92 -17.49 37.16
C SER A 46 24.67 -17.26 38.67
N SER A 47 23.85 -16.30 39.08
CA SER A 47 23.61 -16.04 40.51
C SER A 47 22.18 -15.68 40.90
N GLN A 48 21.16 -16.35 40.35
CA GLN A 48 19.79 -16.17 40.84
C GLN A 48 18.89 -17.41 40.67
N SER A 49 19.20 -18.45 41.45
CA SER A 49 18.19 -19.39 41.94
C SER A 49 17.95 -19.11 43.42
N ARG A 50 16.67 -18.87 43.78
CA ARG A 50 16.12 -18.72 45.15
C ARG A 50 16.34 -17.38 45.87
N ARG A 51 15.39 -16.46 45.66
CA ARG A 51 14.58 -15.73 46.67
C ARG A 51 14.04 -14.44 46.04
N GLY A 52 12.71 -14.37 45.89
CA GLY A 52 12.02 -13.19 45.36
C GLY A 52 12.28 -11.96 46.23
N ARG A 53 12.95 -10.97 45.65
CA ARG A 53 13.12 -9.65 46.26
C ARG A 53 11.76 -8.92 46.27
N ALA A 54 11.37 -8.40 47.44
CA ALA A 54 10.16 -7.59 47.58
C ALA A 54 10.19 -6.40 46.61
N ARG A 55 9.16 -6.29 45.77
CA ARG A 55 8.96 -5.17 44.84
C ARG A 55 8.68 -3.89 45.64
N PRO A 56 9.34 -2.75 45.35
CA PRO A 56 8.96 -1.48 45.96
C PRO A 56 7.54 -1.11 45.50
N SER A 57 6.59 -1.12 46.44
CA SER A 57 5.20 -0.68 46.25
C SER A 57 5.13 0.85 46.29
N ARG A 58 5.68 1.51 45.27
CA ARG A 58 5.36 2.90 44.98
C ARG A 58 4.99 3.02 43.51
N LYS A 59 3.82 3.63 43.28
CA LYS A 59 3.19 3.84 41.97
C LYS A 59 4.27 4.34 41.01
N LYS A 60 4.51 3.60 39.93
CA LYS A 60 5.35 4.09 38.85
C LYS A 60 4.61 5.29 38.25
N ASP A 61 5.26 6.44 38.17
CA ASP A 61 4.70 7.57 37.44
C ASP A 61 4.49 7.15 35.99
N ASP A 62 3.35 7.56 35.42
CA ASP A 62 2.93 7.21 34.06
C ASP A 62 4.04 7.50 33.05
N ILE A 63 4.28 6.61 32.08
CA ILE A 63 5.33 6.75 31.06
C ILE A 63 5.15 8.06 30.27
N PHE A 64 3.91 8.56 30.22
CA PHE A 64 3.56 9.84 29.60
C PHE A 64 3.67 11.07 30.53
N SER A 65 3.94 10.87 31.82
CA SER A 65 4.18 11.96 32.78
C SER A 65 5.65 12.36 32.90
N VAL A 66 6.57 11.46 32.54
CA VAL A 66 8.02 11.70 32.61
C VAL A 66 8.48 12.39 31.34
N HIS A 67 8.47 13.72 31.34
CA HIS A 67 9.03 14.51 30.26
C HIS A 67 10.57 14.36 30.24
N ASN A 68 11.17 14.21 29.05
CA ASN A 68 12.62 14.12 28.91
C ASN A 68 13.29 15.36 29.55
N LYS A 69 14.19 15.14 30.51
CA LYS A 69 14.92 16.16 31.28
C LYS A 69 15.89 16.94 30.36
N GLY A 70 15.33 17.75 29.47
CA GLY A 70 16.06 18.45 28.41
C GLY A 70 15.22 18.84 27.19
N ALA A 71 13.98 18.32 27.07
CA ALA A 71 13.05 18.76 26.02
C ALA A 71 12.58 20.20 26.26
N LEU A 72 12.15 20.52 27.48
CA LEU A 72 11.71 21.87 27.85
C LEU A 72 12.85 22.90 27.77
N LYS A 73 14.09 22.51 28.08
CA LYS A 73 15.26 23.40 27.96
C LYS A 73 15.60 23.73 26.50
N ARG A 74 15.47 22.75 25.59
CA ARG A 74 15.66 22.98 24.15
C ARG A 74 14.53 23.83 23.57
N ALA A 75 13.28 23.51 23.88
CA ALA A 75 12.15 24.33 23.46
C ALA A 75 12.27 25.77 23.96
N ALA A 76 12.73 25.99 25.19
CA ALA A 76 12.98 27.33 25.71
C ALA A 76 14.12 28.06 24.98
N ALA A 77 15.20 27.36 24.62
CA ALA A 77 16.31 27.93 23.84
C ALA A 77 15.90 28.26 22.39
N ASP A 78 14.99 27.50 21.80
CA ASP A 78 14.47 27.77 20.46
C ASP A 78 13.49 28.96 20.44
N ILE A 79 12.80 29.23 21.57
CA ILE A 79 11.86 30.35 21.73
C ILE A 79 12.56 31.64 22.17
N SER A 80 13.72 31.58 22.83
CA SER A 80 14.47 32.79 23.17
C SER A 80 14.87 33.53 21.90
N LEU A 81 14.44 34.80 21.79
CA LEU A 81 14.70 35.72 20.68
C LEU A 81 16.20 36.00 20.45
N ASP A 82 17.07 35.59 21.37
CA ASP A 82 18.53 35.60 21.24
C ASP A 82 19.03 34.43 20.38
N ASN A 83 18.42 34.20 19.23
CA ASN A 83 19.00 33.32 18.22
C ASN A 83 20.01 34.18 17.43
N PRO A 84 21.33 34.02 17.61
CA PRO A 84 22.33 34.87 16.96
C PRO A 84 22.36 34.74 15.43
N ASN A 85 21.52 33.85 14.88
CA ASN A 85 21.38 33.57 13.46
C ASN A 85 20.21 34.29 12.79
N SER A 86 19.40 35.09 13.51
CA SER A 86 18.32 35.90 12.92
C SER A 86 18.70 37.38 12.72
N GLY A 87 19.92 37.77 13.09
CA GLY A 87 20.46 39.10 12.83
C GLY A 87 20.99 39.23 11.40
N ASP A 88 20.92 40.45 10.87
CA ASP A 88 21.59 40.89 9.63
C ASP A 88 23.00 40.31 9.56
N ILE A 89 23.22 39.38 8.62
CA ILE A 89 24.50 38.74 8.37
C ILE A 89 25.36 39.86 7.79
N GLY A 90 26.08 40.57 8.65
CA GLY A 90 26.86 41.75 8.26
C GLY A 90 27.79 41.50 7.08
N PHE A 91 28.45 42.57 6.62
CA PHE A 91 29.27 42.56 5.40
C PHE A 91 30.19 41.33 5.29
N VAL A 92 29.87 40.44 4.35
CA VAL A 92 30.64 39.21 4.08
C VAL A 92 31.64 39.50 2.97
N ASP A 93 32.90 39.14 3.19
CA ASP A 93 33.99 39.39 2.24
C ASP A 93 33.70 38.82 0.85
N GLU A 94 34.06 39.56 -0.20
CA GLU A 94 33.67 39.30 -1.59
C GLU A 94 34.10 37.90 -2.05
N ALA A 95 35.30 37.46 -1.65
CA ALA A 95 35.80 36.13 -1.96
C ALA A 95 34.92 35.00 -1.38
N THR A 96 34.36 35.20 -0.18
CA THR A 96 33.46 34.22 0.45
C THR A 96 32.09 34.22 -0.20
N LEU A 97 31.61 35.38 -0.65
CA LEU A 97 30.36 35.55 -1.38
C LEU A 97 30.44 34.89 -2.77
N HIS A 98 31.57 34.99 -3.47
CA HIS A 98 31.77 34.26 -4.73
C HIS A 98 31.80 32.74 -4.53
N ARG A 99 32.45 32.24 -3.46
CA ARG A 99 32.46 30.80 -3.12
C ARG A 99 31.07 30.29 -2.78
N SER A 100 30.29 31.05 -2.01
CA SER A 100 28.91 30.68 -1.65
C SER A 100 27.99 30.70 -2.87
N LYS A 101 28.07 31.73 -3.73
CA LYS A 101 27.34 31.78 -5.01
C LYS A 101 27.68 30.60 -5.91
N ARG A 102 28.96 30.23 -6.03
CA ARG A 102 29.38 29.06 -6.82
C ARG A 102 28.78 27.76 -6.28
N ARG A 103 28.86 27.52 -4.97
CA ARG A 103 28.26 26.33 -4.34
C ARG A 103 26.74 26.32 -4.49
N MET A 104 26.09 27.49 -4.44
CA MET A 104 24.66 27.61 -4.65
C MET A 104 24.27 27.27 -6.09
N ALA A 105 25.05 27.73 -7.07
CA ALA A 105 24.85 27.39 -8.47
C ALA A 105 25.11 25.89 -8.75
N GLU A 106 26.14 25.29 -8.15
CA GLU A 106 26.40 23.86 -8.24
C GLU A 106 25.26 23.04 -7.64
N LYS A 107 24.73 23.46 -6.48
CA LYS A 107 23.54 22.83 -5.89
C LYS A 107 22.31 23.01 -6.77
N ALA A 108 22.08 24.20 -7.33
CA ALA A 108 20.95 24.43 -8.22
C ALA A 108 21.00 23.52 -9.46
N LYS A 109 22.19 23.32 -10.03
CA LYS A 109 22.41 22.36 -11.13
C LYS A 109 22.11 20.93 -10.69
N LEU A 110 22.63 20.51 -9.54
CA LEU A 110 22.37 19.18 -8.99
C LEU A 110 20.87 18.95 -8.73
N TYR A 111 20.16 19.93 -8.16
CA TYR A 111 18.71 19.84 -7.97
C TYR A 111 17.95 19.83 -9.29
N ALA A 112 18.40 20.57 -10.31
CA ALA A 112 17.80 20.51 -11.65
C ALA A 112 18.00 19.14 -12.30
N GLU A 113 19.18 18.52 -12.14
CA GLU A 113 19.49 17.17 -12.63
C GLU A 113 18.69 16.10 -11.88
N LEU A 114 18.58 16.22 -10.55
CA LEU A 114 17.71 15.36 -9.74
C LEU A 114 16.24 15.54 -10.12
N LYS A 115 15.77 16.76 -10.36
CA LYS A 115 14.40 17.04 -10.81
C LYS A 115 14.14 16.50 -12.22
N LYS A 116 15.15 16.52 -13.10
CA LYS A 116 15.11 15.93 -14.44
C LYS A 116 15.13 14.39 -14.40
N GLY A 117 15.55 13.78 -13.28
CA GLY A 117 15.61 12.33 -13.10
C GLY A 117 16.76 11.66 -13.86
N GLU A 118 17.73 12.43 -14.37
CA GLU A 118 18.83 11.93 -15.20
C GLU A 118 19.78 11.00 -14.42
N TYR A 119 19.92 11.24 -13.11
CA TYR A 119 20.68 10.39 -12.19
C TYR A 119 20.10 8.96 -12.05
N LEU A 120 18.79 8.76 -12.27
CA LEU A 120 18.16 7.43 -12.25
C LEU A 120 18.45 6.63 -13.52
N ALA A 121 18.81 7.30 -14.62
CA ALA A 121 19.23 6.63 -15.84
C ALA A 121 20.68 6.12 -15.73
N ALA A 122 21.52 6.80 -14.96
CA ALA A 122 22.94 6.47 -14.80
C ALA A 122 23.23 5.45 -13.68
N SER A 123 22.40 5.38 -12.63
CA SER A 123 22.58 4.43 -11.52
C SER A 123 21.91 3.07 -11.71
N SER A 124 21.26 2.84 -12.85
CA SER A 124 20.70 1.54 -13.24
C SER A 124 21.79 0.65 -13.83
N ASP A 125 22.85 0.43 -13.04
CA ASP A 125 23.83 -0.65 -13.19
C ASP A 125 23.39 -1.84 -12.32
N GLU A 126 22.09 -2.16 -12.38
CA GLU A 126 21.56 -3.43 -11.89
C GLU A 126 21.34 -4.31 -13.12
N GLU A 127 21.91 -5.50 -13.07
CA GLU A 127 21.96 -6.53 -14.11
C GLU A 127 20.54 -7.01 -14.52
N ASP A 128 19.81 -6.20 -15.27
CA ASP A 128 18.60 -6.65 -15.96
C ASP A 128 18.99 -7.14 -17.37
N ASP A 129 19.01 -8.47 -17.47
CA ASP A 129 19.11 -9.32 -18.67
C ASP A 129 17.99 -9.02 -19.69
N ASP A 130 18.08 -7.87 -20.37
CA ASP A 130 17.28 -7.57 -21.56
C ASP A 130 18.20 -7.39 -22.77
N SER A 131 18.77 -8.51 -23.22
CA SER A 131 19.59 -8.65 -24.45
C SER A 131 18.79 -8.47 -25.75
N LEU A 132 17.82 -7.56 -25.80
CA LEU A 132 17.11 -7.14 -27.01
C LEU A 132 17.13 -5.61 -27.13
N GLY A 133 18.30 -5.10 -27.52
CA GLY A 133 18.59 -3.69 -27.77
C GLY A 133 17.85 -3.11 -28.97
N GLY A 134 16.52 -3.04 -28.89
CA GLY A 134 15.67 -2.32 -29.84
C GLY A 134 15.35 -0.89 -29.38
N PRO A 135 14.98 0.02 -30.29
CA PRO A 135 14.63 1.42 -29.98
C PRO A 135 13.45 1.57 -29.00
N LEU A 136 12.68 0.49 -28.79
CA LEU A 136 11.56 0.42 -27.84
C LEU A 136 11.97 0.13 -26.39
N SER A 137 13.23 -0.28 -26.11
CA SER A 137 13.68 -0.49 -24.72
C SER A 137 14.01 0.84 -24.04
N ALA A 138 14.54 1.82 -24.78
CA ALA A 138 14.80 3.18 -24.29
C ALA A 138 13.50 3.89 -23.89
N VAL A 139 12.42 3.70 -24.66
CA VAL A 139 11.09 4.25 -24.36
C VAL A 139 10.52 3.64 -23.09
N ARG A 140 10.57 2.30 -22.95
CA ARG A 140 10.09 1.62 -21.73
C ARG A 140 10.89 1.98 -20.48
N ARG A 141 12.21 2.18 -20.59
CA ARG A 141 13.07 2.57 -19.47
C ARG A 141 12.79 4.02 -19.03
N ALA A 142 12.49 4.91 -19.98
CA ALA A 142 12.03 6.27 -19.69
C ALA A 142 10.64 6.29 -19.02
N GLU A 143 9.71 5.45 -19.47
CA GLU A 143 8.36 5.34 -18.88
C GLU A 143 8.37 4.75 -17.46
N LYS A 144 9.23 3.77 -17.18
CA LYS A 144 9.35 3.13 -15.86
C LYS A 144 9.89 4.08 -14.78
N ASN A 145 10.77 5.00 -15.16
CA ASN A 145 11.47 5.90 -14.24
C ASN A 145 10.97 7.36 -14.29
N SER A 146 9.96 7.67 -15.10
CA SER A 146 9.36 8.99 -15.20
C SER A 146 8.46 9.29 -14.00
N LEU A 147 9.07 9.70 -12.88
CA LEU A 147 8.32 10.33 -11.78
C LEU A 147 7.53 11.53 -12.32
N VAL A 148 6.25 11.63 -11.93
CA VAL A 148 5.38 12.73 -12.34
C VAL A 148 5.88 14.04 -11.72
N ASP A 149 6.44 14.94 -12.53
CA ASP A 149 6.77 16.31 -12.09
C ASP A 149 5.48 17.12 -11.96
N PHE A 150 4.95 17.19 -10.73
CA PHE A 150 3.68 17.86 -10.44
C PHE A 150 3.70 19.35 -10.80
N ASP A 151 4.85 20.02 -10.72
CA ASP A 151 4.97 21.44 -11.10
C ASP A 151 4.82 21.61 -12.61
N ARG A 152 5.46 20.72 -13.38
CA ARG A 152 5.33 20.69 -14.84
C ARG A 152 3.93 20.28 -15.27
N LYS A 153 3.34 19.27 -14.61
CA LYS A 153 1.98 18.80 -14.90
C LYS A 153 0.94 19.90 -14.60
N TRP A 154 1.13 20.65 -13.52
CA TRP A 154 0.30 21.80 -13.18
C TRP A 154 0.45 22.95 -14.19
N ALA A 155 1.67 23.27 -14.60
CA ALA A 155 1.92 24.27 -15.65
C ALA A 155 1.34 23.85 -17.01
N GLU A 156 1.48 22.57 -17.41
CA GLU A 156 0.88 22.03 -18.63
C GLU A 156 -0.66 22.00 -18.55
N GLU A 157 -1.24 21.75 -17.37
CA GLU A 157 -2.68 21.81 -17.13
C GLU A 157 -3.21 23.24 -17.24
N GLU A 158 -2.49 24.24 -16.72
CA GLU A 158 -2.90 25.64 -16.83
C GLU A 158 -2.80 26.15 -18.28
N VAL A 159 -1.79 25.71 -19.04
CA VAL A 159 -1.69 25.99 -20.49
C VAL A 159 -2.80 25.26 -21.27
N ARG A 160 -3.13 24.01 -20.91
CA ARG A 160 -4.26 23.28 -21.49
C ARG A 160 -5.57 23.99 -21.22
N LYS A 161 -5.78 24.42 -19.97
CA LYS A 161 -6.98 25.12 -19.54
C LYS A 161 -7.11 26.47 -20.23
N SER A 162 -6.02 27.22 -20.38
CA SER A 162 -5.96 28.44 -21.19
C SER A 162 -6.25 28.18 -22.67
N ARG A 163 -5.81 27.05 -23.24
CA ARG A 163 -6.13 26.67 -24.64
C ARG A 163 -7.61 26.28 -24.82
N TYR A 164 -8.25 25.71 -23.79
CA TYR A 164 -9.68 25.37 -23.80
C TYR A 164 -10.59 26.58 -23.49
N ASP A 165 -10.12 27.56 -22.73
CA ASP A 165 -10.88 28.75 -22.33
C ASP A 165 -10.85 29.88 -23.38
N SER A 166 -9.91 29.84 -24.33
CA SER A 166 -9.74 30.86 -25.39
C SER A 166 -9.98 30.33 -26.81
N GLY A 167 -10.89 29.38 -26.99
CA GLY A 167 -11.13 28.78 -28.30
C GLY A 167 -12.40 27.94 -28.39
N GLU A 168 -13.56 28.57 -28.22
CA GLU A 168 -14.78 28.17 -28.92
C GLU A 168 -14.52 28.31 -30.44
N SER A 169 -13.87 27.31 -31.02
CA SER A 169 -13.72 27.14 -32.46
C SER A 169 -13.95 25.68 -32.74
N ASP A 170 -15.23 25.41 -33.03
CA ASP A 170 -15.74 24.35 -33.89
C ASP A 170 -14.66 23.71 -34.79
N HIS A 171 -14.04 22.66 -34.26
CA HIS A 171 -13.35 21.66 -35.06
C HIS A 171 -14.09 20.35 -34.79
N GLU A 172 -15.17 20.14 -35.54
CA GLU A 172 -15.47 18.82 -36.05
C GLU A 172 -14.20 18.23 -36.67
N SER A 173 -13.40 17.54 -35.87
CA SER A 173 -12.61 16.44 -36.42
C SER A 173 -13.65 15.43 -36.89
N GLU A 174 -13.90 15.41 -38.20
CA GLU A 174 -14.79 14.44 -38.84
C GLU A 174 -14.56 13.07 -38.19
N LYS A 175 -15.54 12.65 -37.38
CA LYS A 175 -15.54 11.32 -36.80
C LYS A 175 -15.75 10.39 -37.97
N GLU A 176 -14.68 9.87 -38.54
CA GLU A 176 -14.79 8.81 -39.53
C GLU A 176 -15.74 7.74 -38.95
N PRO A 177 -16.76 7.31 -39.70
CA PRO A 177 -17.75 6.38 -39.17
C PRO A 177 -17.06 5.08 -38.77
N LEU A 178 -17.14 4.72 -37.48
CA LEU A 178 -16.69 3.42 -37.01
C LEU A 178 -17.58 2.35 -37.64
N VAL A 179 -16.96 1.39 -38.32
CA VAL A 179 -17.62 0.27 -38.97
C VAL A 179 -17.27 -1.02 -38.21
N GLU A 180 -18.27 -1.87 -38.01
CA GLU A 180 -18.04 -3.20 -37.43
C GLU A 180 -17.43 -4.11 -38.49
N TYR A 181 -16.27 -4.71 -38.19
CA TYR A 181 -15.59 -5.66 -39.06
C TYR A 181 -15.12 -6.89 -38.26
N GLU A 182 -14.90 -8.01 -38.94
CA GLU A 182 -14.39 -9.24 -38.32
C GLU A 182 -12.85 -9.28 -38.39
N ASP A 183 -12.21 -9.43 -37.23
CA ASP A 183 -10.77 -9.62 -37.06
C ASP A 183 -10.32 -10.99 -37.60
N GLU A 184 -9.02 -11.19 -37.77
CA GLU A 184 -8.40 -12.42 -38.29
C GLU A 184 -8.76 -13.69 -37.49
N PHE A 185 -9.17 -13.52 -36.24
CA PHE A 185 -9.59 -14.57 -35.32
C PHE A 185 -11.11 -14.81 -35.31
N GLY A 186 -11.86 -14.14 -36.20
CA GLY A 186 -13.33 -14.26 -36.30
C GLY A 186 -14.10 -13.54 -35.20
N ARG A 187 -13.48 -12.53 -34.57
CA ARG A 187 -14.13 -11.68 -33.54
C ARG A 187 -14.62 -10.40 -34.19
N THR A 188 -15.83 -9.93 -33.84
CA THR A 188 -16.34 -8.64 -34.29
C THR A 188 -15.66 -7.50 -33.52
N ARG A 189 -15.08 -6.54 -34.25
CA ARG A 189 -14.42 -5.34 -33.71
C ARG A 189 -14.96 -4.10 -34.41
N GLN A 190 -14.95 -2.98 -33.70
CA GLN A 190 -15.31 -1.66 -34.24
C GLN A 190 -14.02 -0.93 -34.60
N GLY A 191 -13.88 -0.45 -35.83
CA GLY A 191 -12.72 0.33 -36.24
C GLY A 191 -13.00 1.25 -37.41
N THR A 192 -11.95 1.89 -37.91
CA THR A 192 -12.08 2.85 -39.03
C THR A 192 -12.40 2.12 -40.33
N ARG A 193 -12.96 2.85 -41.31
CA ARG A 193 -13.27 2.28 -42.63
C ARG A 193 -12.02 1.75 -43.35
N ALA A 194 -10.86 2.35 -43.12
CA ALA A 194 -9.58 1.90 -43.68
C ALA A 194 -9.13 0.56 -43.07
N GLU A 195 -9.24 0.43 -41.75
CA GLU A 195 -8.91 -0.80 -41.01
C GLU A 195 -9.84 -1.96 -41.40
N ALA A 196 -11.13 -1.69 -41.56
CA ALA A 196 -12.10 -2.66 -42.06
C ALA A 196 -11.77 -3.16 -43.48
N ALA A 197 -11.33 -2.27 -44.37
CA ALA A 197 -10.94 -2.61 -45.73
C ALA A 197 -9.65 -3.44 -45.80
N GLU A 198 -8.71 -3.21 -44.88
CA GLU A 198 -7.48 -3.98 -44.76
C GLU A 198 -7.76 -5.40 -44.25
N ALA A 199 -8.60 -5.54 -43.22
CA ALA A 199 -9.04 -6.83 -42.70
C ALA A 199 -9.78 -7.66 -43.77
N GLU A 200 -10.61 -7.02 -44.60
CA GLU A 200 -11.30 -7.70 -45.70
C GLU A 200 -10.33 -8.19 -46.80
N ARG A 201 -9.31 -7.40 -47.15
CA ARG A 201 -8.27 -7.82 -48.11
C ARG A 201 -7.51 -9.05 -47.62
N LEU A 202 -7.14 -9.07 -46.35
CA LEU A 202 -6.40 -10.17 -45.73
C LEU A 202 -7.25 -11.44 -45.60
N ARG A 203 -8.56 -11.29 -45.34
CA ARG A 203 -9.52 -12.39 -45.39
C ARG A 203 -9.66 -12.95 -46.80
N ARG A 204 -9.74 -12.09 -47.83
CA ARG A 204 -9.83 -12.52 -49.23
C ARG A 204 -8.56 -13.24 -49.69
N SER A 205 -7.37 -12.80 -49.27
CA SER A 205 -6.13 -13.51 -49.60
C SER A 205 -6.05 -14.89 -48.93
N ARG A 206 -6.37 -15.00 -47.63
CA ARG A 206 -6.45 -16.30 -46.94
C ARG A 206 -7.53 -17.22 -47.52
N ALA A 207 -8.67 -16.67 -47.93
CA ALA A 207 -9.72 -17.45 -48.59
C ALA A 207 -9.27 -17.93 -49.97
N ALA A 208 -8.52 -17.12 -50.72
CA ALA A 208 -7.93 -17.53 -51.99
C ALA A 208 -6.89 -18.65 -51.79
N GLU A 209 -5.96 -18.49 -50.85
CA GLU A 209 -4.97 -19.52 -50.48
C GLU A 209 -5.62 -20.82 -50.03
N ARG A 210 -6.69 -20.72 -49.23
CA ARG A 210 -7.48 -21.88 -48.80
C ARG A 210 -8.24 -22.50 -49.96
N SER A 211 -8.76 -21.72 -50.90
CA SER A 211 -9.43 -22.25 -52.10
C SER A 211 -8.46 -22.89 -53.09
N GLU A 212 -7.21 -22.43 -53.16
CA GLU A 212 -6.15 -23.07 -53.94
C GLU A 212 -5.74 -24.40 -53.31
N GLN A 213 -5.58 -24.45 -51.98
CA GLN A 213 -5.36 -25.70 -51.24
C GLN A 213 -6.56 -26.66 -51.35
N GLU A 214 -7.78 -26.15 -51.21
CA GLU A 214 -9.01 -26.94 -51.38
C GLU A 214 -9.26 -27.31 -52.85
N SER A 215 -8.74 -26.59 -53.85
CA SER A 215 -8.80 -27.02 -55.26
C SER A 215 -7.87 -28.20 -55.54
N ILE A 216 -6.76 -28.29 -54.77
CA ILE A 216 -5.84 -29.44 -54.78
C ILE A 216 -6.45 -30.65 -54.07
N THR A 217 -7.28 -30.46 -53.02
CA THR A 217 -7.85 -31.58 -52.23
C THR A 217 -9.31 -31.93 -52.54
N SER A 218 -10.09 -30.99 -53.05
CA SER A 218 -11.56 -31.05 -53.13
C SER A 218 -12.07 -30.92 -54.56
N SER A 219 -11.18 -31.04 -55.55
CA SER A 219 -11.64 -31.30 -56.91
C SER A 219 -12.27 -32.70 -56.94
N ARG A 220 -13.59 -32.67 -57.02
CA ARG A 220 -14.49 -33.70 -57.53
C ARG A 220 -14.12 -34.01 -58.98
N ASN A 221 -12.90 -34.50 -59.19
CA ASN A 221 -12.24 -34.59 -60.48
C ASN A 221 -12.36 -36.01 -61.07
N PRO A 222 -12.70 -36.15 -62.37
CA PRO A 222 -12.83 -37.42 -63.08
C PRO A 222 -11.48 -38.14 -63.33
N ASN A 223 -10.39 -37.70 -62.68
CA ASN A 223 -9.04 -38.22 -62.77
C ASN A 223 -8.51 -38.61 -61.38
N LEU A 224 -9.24 -39.45 -60.64
CA LEU A 224 -8.62 -40.20 -59.55
C LEU A 224 -7.61 -41.18 -60.16
N PRO A 225 -6.35 -41.24 -59.69
CA PRO A 225 -5.38 -42.22 -60.17
C PRO A 225 -5.95 -43.63 -59.96
N MET A 226 -5.85 -44.45 -61.01
CA MET A 226 -6.47 -45.78 -61.11
C MET A 226 -6.14 -46.76 -59.95
N GLY A 227 -5.12 -46.44 -59.13
CA GLY A 227 -4.70 -47.24 -57.97
C GLY A 227 -5.50 -47.04 -56.69
N SER A 228 -6.35 -46.00 -56.59
CA SER A 228 -7.16 -45.76 -55.37
C SER A 228 -8.62 -46.22 -55.52
N ARG A 229 -8.93 -47.01 -56.55
CA ARG A 229 -10.25 -47.63 -56.70
C ARG A 229 -10.27 -48.90 -55.84
N PRO A 230 -11.19 -49.03 -54.86
CA PRO A 230 -11.32 -50.30 -54.14
C PRO A 230 -11.65 -51.40 -55.15
N SER A 231 -10.88 -52.49 -55.12
CA SER A 231 -11.12 -53.66 -55.96
C SER A 231 -12.57 -54.12 -55.79
N ARG A 232 -13.26 -54.40 -56.90
CA ARG A 232 -14.60 -54.99 -56.84
C ARG A 232 -14.50 -56.31 -56.06
N PRO A 233 -15.33 -56.53 -55.03
CA PRO A 233 -15.24 -57.73 -54.22
C PRO A 233 -15.50 -58.95 -55.10
N ALA A 234 -14.62 -59.95 -55.03
CA ALA A 234 -14.69 -61.15 -55.87
C ALA A 234 -15.92 -62.03 -55.57
N ASN A 235 -16.44 -61.94 -54.34
CA ASN A 235 -17.57 -62.73 -53.87
C ASN A 235 -18.83 -61.84 -53.80
N LEU A 236 -19.45 -61.61 -54.94
CA LEU A 236 -20.79 -61.03 -55.00
C LEU A 236 -21.80 -62.13 -54.69
N ILE A 237 -22.53 -62.00 -53.59
CA ILE A 237 -23.62 -62.91 -53.25
C ILE A 237 -24.79 -62.59 -54.19
N HIS A 238 -25.04 -63.46 -55.16
CA HIS A 238 -26.16 -63.35 -56.09
C HIS A 238 -27.33 -64.21 -55.59
N GLY A 239 -28.48 -63.58 -55.29
CA GLY A 239 -29.69 -64.27 -54.83
C GLY A 239 -30.64 -63.35 -54.04
N SER A 240 -31.82 -63.85 -53.68
CA SER A 240 -32.85 -63.13 -52.90
C SER A 240 -32.56 -63.06 -51.38
N ILE A 241 -31.29 -63.04 -51.00
CA ILE A 241 -30.87 -63.02 -49.59
C ILE A 241 -30.70 -61.54 -49.20
N ILE A 242 -31.62 -61.06 -48.38
CA ILE A 242 -31.60 -59.69 -47.87
C ILE A 242 -30.50 -59.61 -46.81
N GLN A 243 -29.46 -58.80 -47.05
CA GLN A 243 -28.42 -58.49 -46.06
C GLN A 243 -28.97 -57.55 -44.99
N SER A 244 -29.83 -58.05 -44.09
CA SER A 244 -30.46 -57.25 -43.04
C SER A 244 -29.44 -56.58 -42.12
N ALA A 245 -28.31 -57.24 -41.84
CA ALA A 245 -27.22 -56.71 -41.02
C ALA A 245 -26.30 -55.71 -41.75
N ALA A 246 -26.47 -55.51 -43.06
CA ALA A 246 -25.70 -54.50 -43.80
C ALA A 246 -26.34 -53.10 -43.73
N PHE A 247 -27.60 -53.03 -43.29
CA PHE A 247 -28.35 -51.78 -43.20
C PHE A 247 -28.98 -51.64 -41.81
N ASP A 248 -28.17 -51.16 -40.87
CA ASP A 248 -28.62 -50.79 -39.53
C ASP A 248 -28.91 -49.28 -39.50
N PRO A 249 -30.17 -48.84 -39.68
CA PRO A 249 -30.50 -47.41 -39.64
C PRO A 249 -30.15 -46.78 -38.29
N ASP A 250 -30.15 -47.59 -37.23
CA ASP A 250 -29.86 -47.20 -35.86
C ASP A 250 -28.36 -47.05 -35.58
N ALA A 251 -27.46 -47.54 -36.45
CA ALA A 251 -26.02 -47.43 -36.24
C ALA A 251 -25.56 -45.97 -36.19
N ASN A 252 -26.16 -45.11 -37.02
CA ASN A 252 -25.90 -43.67 -37.01
C ASN A 252 -26.42 -43.02 -35.72
N VAL A 253 -27.60 -43.44 -35.25
CA VAL A 253 -28.20 -42.94 -34.01
C VAL A 253 -27.37 -43.38 -32.80
N ALA A 254 -26.94 -44.64 -32.76
CA ALA A 254 -26.06 -45.18 -31.72
C ALA A 254 -24.72 -44.45 -31.68
N ALA A 255 -24.12 -44.16 -32.85
CA ALA A 255 -22.89 -43.39 -32.95
C ALA A 255 -23.06 -41.91 -32.53
N GLN A 256 -24.24 -41.32 -32.76
CA GLN A 256 -24.56 -39.98 -32.27
C GLN A 256 -24.76 -39.98 -30.74
N MET A 257 -25.46 -40.98 -30.21
CA MET A 257 -25.69 -41.14 -28.78
C MET A 257 -24.40 -41.42 -28.02
N SER A 258 -23.47 -42.21 -28.59
CA SER A 258 -22.15 -42.43 -27.98
C SER A 258 -21.34 -41.14 -27.93
N ARG A 259 -21.31 -40.36 -29.03
CA ARG A 259 -20.66 -39.03 -29.07
C ARG A 259 -21.28 -38.06 -28.06
N LEU A 260 -22.60 -38.07 -27.89
CA LEU A 260 -23.27 -37.25 -26.87
C LEU A 260 -22.91 -37.71 -25.45
N ALA A 261 -22.83 -39.01 -25.19
CA ALA A 261 -22.46 -39.58 -23.90
C ALA A 261 -20.99 -39.36 -23.52
N GLU A 262 -20.10 -39.26 -24.51
CA GLU A 262 -18.69 -38.86 -24.33
C GLU A 262 -18.57 -37.37 -24.00
N ARG A 263 -19.37 -36.53 -24.65
CA ARG A 263 -19.41 -35.08 -24.39
C ARG A 263 -20.17 -34.68 -23.13
N ARG A 264 -20.90 -35.61 -22.50
CA ARG A 264 -21.67 -35.34 -21.29
C ARG A 264 -20.74 -35.32 -20.07
N ASP A 265 -20.76 -34.21 -19.34
CA ASP A 265 -20.07 -34.12 -18.06
C ASP A 265 -20.62 -35.17 -17.09
N ARG A 266 -19.76 -36.09 -16.65
CA ARG A 266 -20.09 -37.17 -15.71
C ARG A 266 -19.85 -36.77 -14.26
N THR A 267 -19.45 -35.52 -14.03
CA THR A 267 -19.26 -35.00 -12.68
C THR A 267 -20.61 -34.98 -11.96
N PRO A 268 -20.70 -35.54 -10.74
CA PRO A 268 -21.93 -35.48 -9.95
C PRO A 268 -22.34 -34.00 -9.79
N THR A 269 -23.61 -33.73 -10.05
CA THR A 269 -24.21 -32.40 -9.89
C THR A 269 -25.09 -32.46 -8.64
N PRO A 270 -24.84 -31.68 -7.59
CA PRO A 270 -23.86 -30.58 -7.49
C PRO A 270 -22.41 -31.06 -7.32
N PRO A 271 -21.42 -30.28 -7.81
CA PRO A 271 -20.01 -30.59 -7.63
C PRO A 271 -19.64 -30.68 -6.14
N PRO A 272 -18.59 -31.44 -5.79
CA PRO A 272 -18.12 -31.51 -4.42
C PRO A 272 -17.72 -30.12 -3.92
N GLU A 273 -17.84 -29.90 -2.60
CA GLU A 273 -17.43 -28.63 -2.00
C GLU A 273 -15.92 -28.44 -2.21
N THR A 274 -15.56 -27.48 -3.06
CA THR A 274 -14.17 -27.09 -3.26
C THR A 274 -13.87 -25.88 -2.39
N HIS A 275 -12.73 -25.90 -1.71
CA HIS A 275 -12.31 -24.82 -0.82
C HIS A 275 -11.03 -24.18 -1.33
N TYR A 276 -10.80 -22.95 -0.88
CA TYR A 276 -9.60 -22.20 -1.23
C TYR A 276 -8.36 -22.86 -0.63
N ASP A 277 -7.39 -23.22 -1.48
CA ASP A 277 -6.11 -23.77 -1.03
C ASP A 277 -5.11 -22.65 -0.74
N ALA A 278 -4.60 -22.65 0.49
CA ALA A 278 -3.59 -21.71 0.89
C ALA A 278 -2.29 -21.91 0.08
N GLU A 279 -1.90 -23.14 -0.21
CA GLU A 279 -0.56 -23.42 -0.72
C GLU A 279 -0.40 -23.09 -2.21
N GLY A 280 -1.50 -23.08 -2.98
CA GLY A 280 -1.48 -22.86 -4.43
C GLY A 280 -1.54 -21.39 -4.88
N GLU A 281 -1.71 -20.44 -3.97
CA GLU A 281 -1.82 -19.02 -4.31
C GLU A 281 -0.45 -18.34 -4.31
N VAL A 282 -0.16 -17.62 -5.39
CA VAL A 282 1.10 -16.89 -5.60
C VAL A 282 1.05 -15.45 -5.04
N ARG A 283 -0.15 -14.92 -4.76
CA ARG A 283 -0.32 -13.57 -4.22
C ARG A 283 0.06 -13.44 -2.75
N ASN A 284 0.52 -12.24 -2.37
CA ASN A 284 0.79 -11.86 -0.99
C ASN A 284 -0.54 -11.61 -0.23
N ARG A 285 -0.76 -12.37 0.84
CA ARG A 285 -2.04 -12.40 1.60
C ARG A 285 -2.18 -11.38 2.71
N GLY A 286 -1.14 -10.57 2.94
CA GLY A 286 -1.11 -9.55 3.97
C GLY A 286 -1.12 -10.11 5.40
N THR A 287 -1.22 -9.21 6.37
CA THR A 287 -1.25 -9.54 7.80
C THR A 287 -2.66 -9.94 8.23
N GLY A 288 -2.79 -11.07 8.94
CA GLY A 288 -4.08 -11.58 9.41
C GLY A 288 -4.71 -12.63 8.50
N PHE A 289 -3.97 -13.14 7.50
CA PHE A 289 -4.38 -14.33 6.77
C PHE A 289 -4.36 -15.56 7.68
N TYR A 290 -5.42 -16.36 7.61
CA TYR A 290 -5.57 -17.63 8.30
C TYR A 290 -5.78 -18.75 7.26
N ALA A 291 -4.90 -19.75 7.27
CA ALA A 291 -5.02 -20.92 6.40
C ALA A 291 -5.88 -21.97 7.08
N PHE A 292 -7.00 -22.34 6.46
CA PHE A 292 -7.84 -23.42 6.95
C PHE A 292 -7.28 -24.79 6.55
N SER A 293 -7.57 -25.81 7.36
CA SER A 293 -7.30 -27.20 7.00
C SER A 293 -8.06 -27.64 5.74
N LYS A 294 -7.48 -28.59 5.01
CA LYS A 294 -8.12 -29.26 3.85
C LYS A 294 -9.19 -30.25 4.31
N ASP A 295 -9.10 -30.74 5.54
CA ASP A 295 -10.07 -31.66 6.13
C ASP A 295 -11.33 -30.90 6.57
N GLU A 296 -12.51 -31.35 6.12
CA GLU A 296 -13.78 -30.64 6.37
C GLU A 296 -14.13 -30.50 7.85
N GLU A 297 -13.85 -31.53 8.65
CA GLU A 297 -14.17 -31.51 10.09
C GLU A 297 -13.28 -30.51 10.84
N ALA A 298 -11.98 -30.55 10.58
CA ALA A 298 -11.02 -29.60 11.16
C ALA A 298 -11.34 -28.17 10.72
N ARG A 299 -11.64 -27.96 9.43
CA ARG A 299 -12.03 -26.66 8.90
C ARG A 299 -13.29 -26.11 9.55
N LYS A 300 -14.30 -26.95 9.81
CA LYS A 300 -15.53 -26.55 10.51
C LYS A 300 -15.23 -26.10 11.94
N GLN A 301 -14.37 -26.83 12.66
CA GLN A 301 -13.94 -26.46 14.01
C GLN A 301 -13.15 -25.14 14.01
N GLU A 302 -12.20 -24.97 13.09
CA GLU A 302 -11.43 -23.73 12.92
C GLU A 302 -12.34 -22.54 12.59
N MET A 303 -13.37 -22.76 11.76
CA MET A 303 -14.34 -21.72 11.42
C MET A 303 -15.19 -21.33 12.63
N GLU A 304 -15.60 -22.31 13.43
CA GLU A 304 -16.33 -22.08 14.68
C GLU A 304 -15.49 -21.31 15.69
N GLU A 305 -14.22 -21.68 15.88
CA GLU A 305 -13.28 -20.99 16.76
C GLU A 305 -13.08 -19.53 16.33
N LEU A 306 -12.91 -19.29 15.02
CA LEU A 306 -12.76 -17.92 14.49
C LEU A 306 -14.03 -17.10 14.73
N MET A 307 -15.21 -17.71 14.58
CA MET A 307 -16.49 -17.06 14.86
C MET A 307 -16.63 -16.73 16.36
N GLN A 308 -16.24 -17.63 17.26
CA GLN A 308 -16.23 -17.38 18.70
C GLN A 308 -15.26 -16.24 19.06
N ALA A 309 -14.04 -16.25 18.52
CA ALA A 309 -13.07 -15.17 18.71
C ALA A 309 -13.60 -13.82 18.22
N ARG A 310 -14.30 -13.81 17.06
CA ARG A 310 -14.97 -12.61 16.55
C ARG A 310 -16.02 -12.11 17.54
N ASP A 311 -16.90 -12.97 18.03
CA ASP A 311 -17.95 -12.59 18.97
C ASP A 311 -17.39 -12.03 20.27
N ASP A 312 -16.31 -12.61 20.78
CA ASP A 312 -15.65 -12.12 21.99
C ASP A 312 -15.01 -10.75 21.78
N THR A 313 -14.38 -10.51 20.62
CA THR A 313 -13.86 -9.17 20.29
C THR A 313 -14.98 -8.14 20.13
N VAL A 314 -16.11 -8.52 19.52
CA VAL A 314 -17.28 -7.66 19.35
C VAL A 314 -17.89 -7.32 20.71
N LYS A 315 -18.07 -8.30 21.60
CA LYS A 315 -18.51 -8.11 22.98
C LYS A 315 -17.53 -7.23 23.76
N GLY A 316 -16.23 -7.46 23.62
CA GLY A 316 -15.20 -6.64 24.25
C GLY A 316 -15.26 -5.18 23.81
N ARG A 317 -15.44 -4.93 22.50
CA ARG A 317 -15.59 -3.58 21.94
C ARG A 317 -16.87 -2.90 22.43
N SER A 318 -18.00 -3.59 22.44
CA SER A 318 -19.26 -3.03 22.92
C SER A 318 -19.21 -2.71 24.42
N GLN A 319 -18.62 -3.59 25.23
CA GLN A 319 -18.40 -3.34 26.66
C GLN A 319 -17.43 -2.17 26.91
N ALA A 320 -16.37 -2.05 26.11
CA ALA A 320 -15.45 -0.91 26.21
C ALA A 320 -16.13 0.40 25.82
N ALA A 321 -16.98 0.39 24.79
CA ALA A 321 -17.76 1.54 24.36
C ALA A 321 -18.75 1.98 25.45
N THR A 322 -19.53 1.06 26.02
CA THR A 322 -20.48 1.38 27.10
C THR A 322 -19.78 1.90 28.35
N ARG A 323 -18.63 1.33 28.74
CA ARG A 323 -17.79 1.85 29.85
C ARG A 323 -17.28 3.26 29.55
N LYS A 324 -16.84 3.52 28.32
CA LYS A 324 -16.39 4.86 27.89
C LYS A 324 -17.54 5.87 27.96
N GLU A 325 -18.73 5.51 27.47
CA GLU A 325 -19.92 6.36 27.53
C GLU A 325 -20.35 6.64 28.97
N ALA A 326 -20.40 5.62 29.83
CA ALA A 326 -20.71 5.79 31.26
C ALA A 326 -19.71 6.75 31.94
N ARG A 327 -18.42 6.63 31.62
CA ARG A 327 -17.38 7.56 32.11
C ARG A 327 -17.60 8.98 31.60
N GLN A 328 -18.00 9.16 30.35
CA GLN A 328 -18.27 10.49 29.80
C GLN A 328 -19.53 11.12 30.40
N LYS A 329 -20.60 10.35 30.60
CA LYS A 329 -21.80 10.81 31.31
C LYS A 329 -21.47 11.26 32.74
N ALA A 330 -20.74 10.44 33.49
CA ALA A 330 -20.31 10.82 34.85
C ALA A 330 -19.43 12.09 34.88
N LYS A 331 -18.56 12.28 33.86
CA LYS A 331 -17.80 13.52 33.71
C LYS A 331 -18.70 14.71 33.39
N ALA A 332 -19.65 14.56 32.47
CA ALA A 332 -20.59 15.62 32.10
C ALA A 332 -21.45 16.04 33.30
N ASP A 333 -21.97 15.08 34.08
CA ASP A 333 -22.74 15.36 35.29
C ASP A 333 -21.90 16.07 36.35
N ARG A 334 -20.62 15.69 36.49
CA ARG A 334 -19.69 16.40 37.37
C ARG A 334 -19.43 17.84 36.90
N LEU A 335 -19.29 18.07 35.60
CA LEU A 335 -19.12 19.41 35.04
C LEU A 335 -20.35 20.28 35.27
N LYS A 336 -21.56 19.75 35.04
CA LYS A 336 -22.82 20.44 35.34
C LYS A 336 -22.92 20.85 36.81
N LYS A 337 -22.61 19.95 37.74
CA LYS A 337 -22.60 20.27 39.19
C LYS A 337 -21.58 21.36 39.53
N ILE A 338 -20.40 21.35 38.91
CA ILE A 338 -19.39 22.41 39.11
C ILE A 338 -19.90 23.74 38.56
N GLU A 339 -20.56 23.74 37.41
CA GLU A 339 -21.15 24.93 36.81
C GLU A 339 -22.27 25.50 37.68
N GLU A 340 -23.17 24.66 38.22
CA GLU A 340 -24.20 25.07 39.16
C GLU A 340 -23.61 25.71 40.43
N LEU A 341 -22.58 25.08 41.02
CA LEU A 341 -21.89 25.64 42.20
C LEU A 341 -21.18 26.95 41.88
N ARG A 342 -20.57 27.08 40.70
CA ARG A 342 -19.97 28.34 40.22
C ARG A 342 -21.01 29.41 39.97
N GLY A 343 -22.18 29.04 39.42
CA GLY A 343 -23.30 29.93 39.21
C GLY A 343 -23.85 30.48 40.53
N LYS A 344 -24.05 29.60 41.52
CA LYS A 344 -24.45 29.99 42.88
C LYS A 344 -23.43 30.93 43.52
N ARG A 345 -22.15 30.58 43.45
CA ARG A 345 -21.07 31.44 43.98
C ARG A 345 -21.03 32.82 43.30
N ARG A 346 -21.18 32.89 41.98
CA ARG A 346 -21.25 34.17 41.25
C ARG A 346 -22.48 34.98 41.66
N ALA A 347 -23.63 34.33 41.85
CA ALA A 347 -24.84 34.99 42.32
C ALA A 347 -24.68 35.52 43.76
N GLU A 348 -24.06 34.76 44.66
CA GLU A 348 -23.73 35.20 46.02
C GLU A 348 -22.73 36.37 46.03
N GLU A 349 -21.68 36.30 45.22
CA GLU A 349 -20.70 37.39 45.05
C GLU A 349 -21.37 38.65 44.49
N PHE A 350 -22.29 38.50 43.52
CA PHE A 350 -23.11 39.60 42.99
C PHE A 350 -24.03 40.21 44.05
N MET A 351 -24.75 39.39 44.81
CA MET A 351 -25.63 39.86 45.90
C MET A 351 -24.83 40.55 47.01
N LYS A 352 -23.65 40.05 47.35
CA LYS A 352 -22.73 40.69 48.32
C LYS A 352 -22.20 42.03 47.80
N GLY A 353 -21.90 42.12 46.51
CA GLY A 353 -21.52 43.38 45.86
C GLY A 353 -22.65 44.42 45.85
N LEU A 354 -23.90 43.99 45.66
CA LEU A 354 -25.09 44.85 45.74
C LEU A 354 -25.35 45.36 47.17
N GLY A 355 -25.27 44.49 48.19
CA GLY A 355 -25.41 44.92 49.59
C GLY A 355 -24.28 45.87 50.06
N SER A 356 -23.11 45.81 49.42
CA SER A 356 -22.02 46.76 49.63
C SER A 356 -22.26 48.12 48.95
N LEU A 357 -23.07 48.17 47.89
CA LEU A 357 -23.41 49.41 47.17
C LEU A 357 -24.59 50.13 47.82
N GLU A 358 -25.51 49.38 48.42
CA GLU A 358 -26.66 49.93 49.17
C GLU A 358 -26.24 50.58 50.51
N GLY A 359 -25.04 50.29 51.02
CA GLY A 359 -24.45 50.95 52.20
C GLY A 359 -23.75 52.29 51.93
N LEU A 360 -23.65 52.73 50.67
CA LEU A 360 -23.03 54.01 50.27
C LEU A 360 -24.07 55.03 49.75
N GLY A 361 -25.36 54.72 49.88
CA GLY A 361 -26.47 55.56 49.41
C GLY A 361 -27.29 56.18 50.53
N SER A 362 -26.66 56.81 51.54
CA SER A 362 -27.35 57.79 52.40
C SER A 362 -26.82 59.20 52.12
N PRO A 363 -27.48 60.01 51.28
CA PRO A 363 -27.16 61.43 51.19
C PRO A 363 -27.72 62.14 52.43
N SER A 364 -26.93 62.17 53.51
CA SER A 364 -27.14 63.13 54.59
C SER A 364 -26.36 64.42 54.27
N ALA A 365 -27.08 65.53 54.41
CA ALA A 365 -26.62 66.92 54.44
C ALA A 365 -26.13 67.53 53.12
N LEU A 366 -26.86 68.55 52.65
CA LEU A 366 -26.43 69.96 52.55
C LEU A 366 -27.34 70.73 51.58
N GLU A 367 -28.35 71.45 52.07
CA GLU A 367 -28.79 72.74 51.49
C GLU A 367 -29.90 73.40 52.31
N SER A 368 -29.55 74.46 53.04
CA SER A 368 -30.44 75.60 53.37
C SER A 368 -29.64 76.64 54.15
N LYS A 369 -28.91 77.48 53.40
CA LYS A 369 -28.47 78.79 53.87
C LYS A 369 -28.54 79.78 52.70
N ALA A 370 -29.76 80.13 52.37
CA ALA A 370 -30.11 81.32 51.59
C ALA A 370 -31.45 81.82 52.14
N GLU A 371 -31.60 83.14 52.22
CA GLU A 371 -32.76 83.90 52.73
C GLU A 371 -32.84 83.91 54.27
N GLU A 372 -33.00 85.02 55.00
CA GLU A 372 -33.44 86.39 54.70
C GLU A 372 -33.04 87.29 55.90
N ARG A 373 -32.72 88.56 55.62
CA ARG A 373 -32.81 89.78 56.47
C ARG A 373 -32.45 89.77 57.96
#